data_AF-A0A0K1FGT2-F1
#
_entry.id   AF-A0A0K1FGT2-F1
#
_cell.length_a   1.000
_cell.length_b   1.000
_cell.length_c   1.000
_cell.angle_alpha   90.00
_cell.angle_beta   90.00
_cell.angle_gamma   90.00
#
_symmetry.space_group_name_H-M   'P 1'
#
loop_
_entity.id
_entity.type
_entity.pdbx_description
1 polymer ?
#
loop_
_entity_poly.entity_id
_entity_poly.type
_entity_poly.pdbx_seq_one_letter_code
_entity_poly.pdbx_strand_id
1 'polypeptide(L)'
;MPNKAIFFDRDGTLNVDVHYLHDPAEFAWTEGAVEAIRWANAHGFLVIVVTNQSGIARGYYGEDSVRRLHDWMNAELARQGAHIDAFYYCPHHPAGRVPAYTCTCDCRKPAPGMLLRAITEHEIDPAASLMIGDAASDVAAAEQAGVCGVRYVGGSLADCVREALTEK
;
A
#
# COMPACT_ATOMS: atom_id res chain seq x y z
N MET A 1 -0.60 22.65 8.85
CA MET A 1 -0.10 22.38 7.49
C MET A 1 -0.65 21.02 7.10
N PRO A 2 -1.10 20.82 5.85
CA PRO A 2 -1.58 19.51 5.41
C PRO A 2 -0.46 18.46 5.58
N ASN A 3 -0.84 17.23 5.87
CA ASN A 3 0.11 16.13 6.05
C ASN A 3 0.75 15.77 4.71
N LYS A 4 1.94 15.17 4.72
CA LYS A 4 2.54 14.53 3.55
C LYS A 4 2.58 13.04 3.79
N ALA A 5 2.40 12.25 2.75
CA ALA A 5 2.37 10.80 2.88
C ALA A 5 3.26 10.10 1.85
N ILE A 6 3.74 8.92 2.24
CA ILE A 6 4.22 7.92 1.30
C ILE A 6 3.20 6.79 1.32
N PHE A 7 2.49 6.65 0.20
CA PHE A 7 1.63 5.53 -0.08
C PHE A 7 2.49 4.37 -0.59
N PHE A 8 2.22 3.17 -0.10
CA PHE A 8 2.87 1.95 -0.56
C PHE A 8 1.84 0.93 -1.05
N ASP A 9 2.15 0.22 -2.13
CA ASP A 9 1.55 -1.10 -2.33
C ASP A 9 2.10 -2.09 -1.31
N ARG A 10 1.36 -3.18 -1.10
CA ARG A 10 1.70 -4.24 -0.15
C ARG A 10 2.49 -5.35 -0.84
N ASP A 11 1.79 -6.16 -1.66
CA ASP A 11 2.34 -7.35 -2.30
C ASP A 11 3.21 -6.96 -3.50
N GLY A 12 4.47 -7.39 -3.52
CA GLY A 12 5.46 -7.02 -4.53
C GLY A 12 6.25 -5.76 -4.19
N THR A 13 5.83 -5.01 -3.17
CA THR A 13 6.47 -3.76 -2.74
C THR A 13 6.93 -3.81 -1.29
N LEU A 14 6.05 -3.75 -0.29
CA LEU A 14 6.44 -3.89 1.12
C LEU A 14 6.79 -5.33 1.49
N ASN A 15 6.07 -6.30 0.91
CA ASN A 15 6.35 -7.72 1.07
C ASN A 15 6.57 -8.39 -0.28
N VAL A 16 7.27 -9.52 -0.26
CA VAL A 16 7.41 -10.40 -1.41
C VAL A 16 6.02 -10.87 -1.86
N ASP A 17 5.71 -10.75 -3.15
CA ASP A 17 4.46 -11.28 -3.70
C ASP A 17 4.54 -12.82 -3.78
N VAL A 18 3.71 -13.49 -2.98
CA VAL A 18 3.52 -14.95 -3.03
C VAL A 18 2.15 -15.34 -3.61
N HIS A 19 1.43 -14.36 -4.17
CA HIS A 19 0.06 -14.44 -4.66
C HIS A 19 -0.96 -14.84 -3.58
N TYR A 20 -1.87 -13.92 -3.26
CA TYR A 20 -2.95 -14.16 -2.29
C TYR A 20 -2.44 -14.38 -0.85
N LEU A 21 -1.38 -13.66 -0.47
CA LEU A 21 -0.83 -13.67 0.88
C LEU A 21 -1.89 -13.26 1.92
N HIS A 22 -2.10 -14.15 2.88
CA HIS A 22 -3.07 -13.98 3.97
C HIS A 22 -2.63 -14.64 5.29
N ASP A 23 -1.59 -15.46 5.28
CA ASP A 23 -0.97 -16.06 6.46
C ASP A 23 0.34 -15.33 6.80
N PRO A 24 0.48 -14.74 8.00
CA PRO A 24 1.74 -14.18 8.48
C PRO A 24 2.95 -15.12 8.39
N ALA A 25 2.75 -16.45 8.45
CA ALA A 25 3.85 -17.42 8.36
C ALA A 25 4.52 -17.45 6.97
N GLU A 26 3.82 -17.01 5.93
CA GLU A 26 4.33 -16.91 4.55
C GLU A 26 4.87 -15.50 4.22
N PHE A 27 4.74 -14.56 5.15
CA PHE A 27 5.13 -13.18 4.95
C PHE A 27 6.65 -13.01 5.00
N ALA A 28 7.20 -12.35 3.98
CA ALA A 28 8.58 -11.88 3.98
C ALA A 28 8.62 -10.40 3.60
N TRP A 29 9.28 -9.58 4.41
CA TRP A 29 9.55 -8.18 4.08
C TRP A 29 10.45 -8.11 2.86
N THR A 30 10.14 -7.18 1.95
CA THR A 30 11.07 -6.77 0.90
C THR A 30 12.32 -6.14 1.52
N GLU A 31 13.47 -6.31 0.87
CA GLU A 31 14.72 -5.68 1.29
C GLU A 31 14.52 -4.17 1.50
N GLY A 32 14.98 -3.65 2.64
CA GLY A 32 14.84 -2.24 2.98
C GLY A 32 13.41 -1.77 3.32
N ALA A 33 12.38 -2.61 3.29
CA ALA A 33 10.99 -2.15 3.51
C ALA A 33 10.76 -1.57 4.92
N VAL A 34 11.24 -2.24 5.97
CA VAL A 34 11.11 -1.72 7.34
C VAL A 34 11.93 -0.43 7.52
N GLU A 35 13.10 -0.36 6.90
CA GLU A 35 13.95 0.83 6.92
C GLU A 35 13.29 2.01 6.21
N ALA A 36 12.65 1.77 5.06
CA ALA A 36 11.88 2.74 4.30
C ALA A 36 10.75 3.34 5.13
N ILE A 37 9.95 2.49 5.78
CA ILE A 37 8.85 2.91 6.66
C ILE A 37 9.39 3.74 7.83
N ARG A 38 10.40 3.22 8.53
CA ARG A 38 10.99 3.93 9.68
C ARG A 38 11.56 5.29 9.27
N TRP A 39 12.23 5.34 8.12
CA TRP A 39 12.75 6.58 7.56
C TRP A 39 11.62 7.57 7.27
N ALA A 40 10.54 7.12 6.63
CA ALA A 40 9.37 7.95 6.35
C ALA A 40 8.75 8.52 7.63
N ASN A 41 8.54 7.67 8.65
CA ASN A 41 8.04 8.09 9.96
C ASN A 41 8.95 9.17 10.59
N ALA A 42 10.26 8.96 10.57
CA ALA A 42 11.24 9.89 11.13
C ALA A 42 11.29 11.25 10.39
N HIS A 43 10.84 11.31 9.13
CA HIS A 43 10.81 12.52 8.31
C HIS A 43 9.42 13.17 8.23
N GLY A 44 8.50 12.75 9.11
CA GLY A 44 7.16 13.32 9.24
C GLY A 44 6.24 13.01 8.07
N PHE A 45 6.48 11.90 7.36
CA PHE A 45 5.51 11.37 6.40
C PHE A 45 4.57 10.41 7.13
N LEU A 46 3.28 10.50 6.80
CA LEU A 46 2.34 9.40 7.05
C LEU A 46 2.69 8.24 6.11
N VAL A 47 2.72 7.03 6.65
CA VAL A 47 2.89 5.80 5.88
C VAL A 47 1.53 5.15 5.71
N ILE A 48 1.04 5.12 4.47
CA ILE A 48 -0.30 4.62 4.14
C ILE A 48 -0.14 3.43 3.19
N VAL A 49 -0.81 2.32 3.47
CA VAL A 49 -0.83 1.17 2.54
C VAL A 49 -2.10 1.18 1.72
N VAL A 50 -1.98 1.06 0.39
CA VAL A 50 -3.10 0.95 -0.55
C VAL A 50 -2.95 -0.30 -1.41
N THR A 51 -3.79 -1.32 -1.22
CA THR A 51 -3.57 -2.65 -1.81
C THR A 51 -4.82 -3.30 -2.42
N ASN A 52 -4.65 -4.00 -3.55
CA ASN A 52 -5.72 -4.75 -4.20
C ASN A 52 -5.79 -6.19 -3.65
N GLN A 53 -6.75 -6.50 -2.78
CA GLN A 53 -6.91 -7.82 -2.16
C GLN A 53 -7.99 -8.66 -2.86
N SER A 54 -7.76 -8.97 -4.14
CA SER A 54 -8.74 -9.71 -4.97
C SER A 54 -8.98 -11.16 -4.54
N GLY A 55 -8.15 -11.71 -3.65
CA GLY A 55 -8.36 -13.04 -3.06
C GLY A 55 -9.70 -13.14 -2.33
N ILE A 56 -10.22 -12.02 -1.82
CA ILE A 56 -11.55 -11.94 -1.20
C ILE A 56 -12.65 -12.20 -2.22
N ALA A 57 -12.70 -11.42 -3.30
CA ALA A 57 -13.67 -11.66 -4.37
C ALA A 57 -13.54 -13.06 -5.00
N ARG A 58 -12.34 -13.65 -5.01
CA ARG A 58 -12.09 -15.00 -5.53
C ARG A 58 -12.46 -16.12 -4.55
N GLY A 59 -12.71 -15.80 -3.29
CA GLY A 59 -13.08 -16.75 -2.24
C GLY A 59 -11.90 -17.52 -1.66
N TYR A 60 -10.68 -16.99 -1.75
CA TYR A 60 -9.47 -17.63 -1.21
C TYR A 60 -9.31 -17.37 0.29
N TYR A 61 -9.69 -16.17 0.74
CA TYR A 61 -9.70 -15.77 2.14
C TYR A 61 -10.74 -14.66 2.35
N GLY A 62 -11.09 -14.39 3.61
CA GLY A 62 -12.00 -13.30 3.98
C GLY A 62 -11.28 -12.01 4.38
N GLU A 63 -12.04 -10.94 4.56
CA GLU A 63 -11.53 -9.65 5.08
C GLU A 63 -10.83 -9.80 6.43
N ASP A 64 -11.30 -10.70 7.30
CA ASP A 64 -10.66 -10.94 8.59
C ASP A 64 -9.22 -11.42 8.47
N SER A 65 -8.88 -12.19 7.42
CA SER A 65 -7.50 -12.60 7.19
C SER A 65 -6.62 -11.42 6.78
N VAL A 66 -7.14 -10.51 5.95
CA VAL A 66 -6.43 -9.28 5.57
C VAL A 66 -6.20 -8.39 6.79
N ARG A 67 -7.23 -8.17 7.61
CA ARG A 67 -7.12 -7.38 8.85
C ARG A 67 -6.10 -7.97 9.81
N ARG A 68 -6.15 -9.28 10.07
CA ARG A 68 -5.16 -9.95 10.93
C ARG A 68 -3.74 -9.82 10.40
N LEU A 69 -3.55 -9.92 9.09
CA LEU A 69 -2.23 -9.74 8.49
C LEU A 69 -1.74 -8.30 8.66
N HIS A 70 -2.60 -7.30 8.44
CA HIS A 70 -2.28 -5.89 8.65
C HIS A 70 -1.93 -5.57 10.11
N ASP A 71 -2.70 -6.10 11.06
CA ASP A 71 -2.43 -5.97 12.50
C ASP A 71 -1.08 -6.59 12.87
N TRP A 72 -0.79 -7.78 12.34
CA TRP A 72 0.49 -8.46 12.53
C TRP A 72 1.66 -7.66 11.94
N MET A 73 1.51 -7.12 10.73
CA MET A 73 2.52 -6.28 10.09
C MET A 73 2.87 -5.09 10.98
N ASN A 74 1.87 -4.39 11.50
CA ASN A 74 2.09 -3.23 12.36
C ASN A 74 2.70 -3.61 13.71
N ALA A 75 2.31 -4.74 14.29
CA ALA A 75 2.93 -5.25 15.51
C ALA A 75 4.42 -5.57 15.30
N GLU A 76 4.78 -6.11 14.14
CA GLU A 76 6.18 -6.42 13.80
C GLU A 76 7.00 -5.16 13.53
N LEU A 77 6.44 -4.18 12.81
CA LEU A 77 7.06 -2.87 12.60
C LEU A 77 7.31 -2.13 13.92
N ALA A 78 6.35 -2.19 14.85
CA ALA A 78 6.47 -1.53 16.14
C ALA A 78 7.69 -2.01 16.95
N ARG A 79 8.05 -3.30 16.85
CA ARG A 79 9.27 -3.85 17.47
C ARG A 79 10.56 -3.25 16.93
N GLN A 80 10.50 -2.67 15.73
CA GLN A 80 11.63 -2.09 15.01
C GLN A 80 11.59 -0.55 14.98
N GLY A 81 10.66 0.05 15.73
CA GLY A 81 10.48 1.50 15.81
C GLY A 81 9.85 2.12 14.55
N ALA A 82 9.08 1.33 13.80
CA ALA A 82 8.39 1.74 12.58
C ALA A 82 6.87 1.53 12.74
N HIS A 83 6.06 2.21 11.92
CA HIS A 83 4.60 2.02 11.90
C HIS A 83 3.98 2.42 10.57
N ILE A 84 2.85 1.77 10.24
CA ILE A 84 1.91 2.15 9.18
C ILE A 84 0.72 2.86 9.84
N ASP A 85 0.42 4.07 9.39
CA ASP A 85 -0.63 4.92 9.95
C ASP A 85 -2.04 4.46 9.55
N ALA A 86 -2.20 3.94 8.33
CA ALA A 86 -3.47 3.38 7.87
C ALA A 86 -3.32 2.37 6.74
N PHE A 87 -4.28 1.44 6.67
CA PHE A 87 -4.43 0.48 5.59
C PHE A 87 -5.74 0.71 4.85
N TYR A 88 -5.64 0.76 3.53
CA TYR A 88 -6.76 0.75 2.60
C TYR A 88 -6.59 -0.45 1.68
N TYR A 89 -7.65 -1.23 1.53
CA TYR A 89 -7.66 -2.35 0.60
C TYR A 89 -8.94 -2.39 -0.22
N CYS A 90 -8.80 -2.85 -1.46
CA CYS A 90 -9.94 -3.17 -2.32
C CYS A 90 -10.17 -4.68 -2.33
N PRO A 91 -11.30 -5.18 -1.80
CA PRO A 91 -11.65 -6.62 -1.84
C PRO A 91 -12.21 -7.06 -3.21
N HIS A 92 -12.58 -6.11 -4.07
CA HIS A 92 -13.38 -6.35 -5.27
C HIS A 92 -12.57 -6.89 -6.47
N HIS A 93 -13.25 -7.68 -7.31
CA HIS A 93 -12.77 -8.07 -8.63
C HIS A 93 -13.97 -8.43 -9.54
N PRO A 94 -14.07 -7.90 -10.77
CA PRO A 94 -15.23 -8.13 -11.64
C PRO A 94 -15.41 -9.60 -12.06
N ALA A 95 -14.30 -10.35 -12.16
CA ALA A 95 -14.31 -11.80 -12.37
C ALA A 95 -14.23 -12.63 -11.07
N GLY A 96 -14.77 -12.10 -9.97
CA GLY A 96 -14.85 -12.79 -8.68
C GLY A 96 -15.87 -13.94 -8.68
N ARG A 97 -15.85 -14.71 -7.60
CA ARG A 97 -16.80 -15.81 -7.30
C ARG A 97 -17.71 -15.48 -6.12
N VAL A 98 -17.28 -14.60 -5.21
CA VAL A 98 -18.06 -14.17 -4.05
C VAL A 98 -18.95 -13.00 -4.46
N PRO A 99 -20.30 -13.14 -4.51
CA PRO A 99 -21.18 -12.14 -5.11
C PRO A 99 -21.05 -10.74 -4.47
N ALA A 100 -20.85 -10.69 -3.16
CA ALA A 100 -20.70 -9.42 -2.42
C ALA A 100 -19.51 -8.57 -2.89
N TYR A 101 -18.47 -9.19 -3.47
CA TYR A 101 -17.25 -8.52 -3.91
C TYR A 101 -17.02 -8.59 -5.43
N THR A 102 -17.98 -9.15 -6.16
CA THR A 102 -17.87 -9.35 -7.62
C THR A 102 -18.49 -8.17 -8.35
N CYS A 103 -17.73 -7.10 -8.48
CA CYS A 103 -18.18 -5.87 -9.13
C CYS A 103 -17.01 -5.06 -9.71
N THR A 104 -17.36 -4.06 -10.51
CA THR A 104 -16.48 -2.92 -10.80
C THR A 104 -16.66 -1.89 -9.70
N CYS A 105 -15.56 -1.37 -9.17
CA CYS A 105 -15.56 -0.36 -8.11
C CYS A 105 -14.54 0.74 -8.43
N ASP A 106 -14.64 1.86 -7.71
CA ASP A 106 -13.74 3.01 -7.77
C ASP A 106 -12.46 2.84 -6.92
N CYS A 107 -12.44 1.90 -5.97
CA CYS A 107 -11.30 1.69 -5.08
C CYS A 107 -10.20 0.79 -5.65
N ARG A 108 -10.51 -0.11 -6.61
CA ARG A 108 -9.53 -1.04 -7.18
C ARG A 108 -8.54 -0.30 -8.08
N LYS A 109 -7.24 -0.30 -7.73
CA LYS A 109 -6.17 0.22 -8.61
C LYS A 109 -6.26 -0.47 -9.98
N PRO A 110 -6.25 0.27 -11.12
CA PRO A 110 -5.74 1.64 -11.31
C PRO A 110 -6.71 2.78 -10.95
N ALA A 111 -7.91 2.52 -10.45
CA ALA A 111 -8.78 3.60 -9.98
C ALA A 111 -8.22 4.22 -8.68
N PRO A 112 -8.34 5.55 -8.49
CA PRO A 112 -7.66 6.27 -7.42
C PRO A 112 -8.40 6.24 -6.07
N GLY A 113 -9.55 5.54 -5.97
CA GLY A 113 -10.47 5.70 -4.84
C GLY A 113 -9.85 5.45 -3.46
N MET A 114 -8.94 4.48 -3.33
CA MET A 114 -8.22 4.26 -2.06
C MET A 114 -7.33 5.45 -1.68
N LEU A 115 -6.58 6.01 -2.63
CA LEU A 115 -5.72 7.16 -2.38
C LEU A 115 -6.55 8.41 -2.07
N LEU A 116 -7.61 8.70 -2.85
CA LEU A 116 -8.48 9.85 -2.61
C LEU A 116 -9.16 9.81 -1.24
N ARG A 117 -9.57 8.61 -0.83
CA ARG A 117 -10.14 8.40 0.51
C ARG A 117 -9.10 8.69 1.59
N ALA A 118 -7.91 8.13 1.48
CA ALA A 118 -6.82 8.39 2.42
C ALA A 118 -6.42 9.87 2.47
N ILE A 119 -6.35 10.53 1.32
CA ILE A 119 -6.05 11.97 1.20
C ILE A 119 -7.06 12.79 1.99
N THR A 120 -8.34 12.46 1.86
CA THR A 120 -9.42 13.16 2.55
C THR A 120 -9.42 12.87 4.06
N GLU A 121 -9.32 11.60 4.46
CA GLU A 121 -9.39 11.19 5.86
C GLU A 121 -8.19 11.65 6.70
N HIS A 122 -7.02 11.82 6.08
CA HIS A 122 -5.77 12.20 6.75
C HIS A 122 -5.27 13.60 6.41
N GLU A 123 -6.07 14.42 5.70
CA GLU A 123 -5.73 15.79 5.31
C GLU A 123 -4.35 15.89 4.60
N ILE A 124 -4.10 14.97 3.66
CA ILE A 124 -2.81 14.83 2.96
C ILE A 124 -2.75 15.81 1.79
N ASP A 125 -1.60 16.47 1.62
CA ASP A 125 -1.24 17.17 0.39
C ASP A 125 -0.72 16.17 -0.66
N PRO A 126 -1.47 15.90 -1.74
CA PRO A 126 -1.06 14.94 -2.75
C PRO A 126 0.20 15.39 -3.52
N ALA A 127 0.40 16.71 -3.70
CA ALA A 127 1.56 17.24 -4.41
C ALA A 127 2.86 17.04 -3.61
N ALA A 128 2.78 17.04 -2.28
CA ALA A 128 3.89 16.74 -1.38
C ALA A 128 4.08 15.23 -1.09
N SER A 129 3.28 14.37 -1.72
CA SER A 129 3.22 12.93 -1.42
C SER A 129 3.74 12.04 -2.56
N LEU A 130 4.03 10.79 -2.24
CA LEU A 130 4.52 9.77 -3.18
C LEU A 130 3.67 8.50 -3.08
N MET A 131 3.51 7.78 -4.18
CA MET A 131 3.02 6.40 -4.20
C MET A 131 4.10 5.50 -4.76
N ILE A 132 4.50 4.48 -4.02
CA ILE A 132 5.49 3.50 -4.45
C ILE A 132 4.81 2.15 -4.63
N GLY A 133 4.96 1.56 -5.80
CA GLY A 133 4.35 0.27 -6.12
C GLY A 133 4.99 -0.43 -7.32
N ASP A 134 4.89 -1.75 -7.35
CA ASP A 134 5.42 -2.64 -8.38
C ASP A 134 4.38 -3.01 -9.43
N ALA A 135 3.21 -2.38 -9.49
CA ALA A 135 2.21 -2.52 -10.56
C ALA A 135 2.01 -1.20 -11.34
N ALA A 136 1.80 -1.27 -12.66
CA ALA A 136 1.56 -0.07 -13.46
C ALA A 136 0.25 0.60 -13.02
N SER A 137 -0.65 -0.19 -12.44
CA SER A 137 -1.85 0.27 -11.77
C SER A 137 -1.58 1.17 -10.57
N ASP A 138 -0.44 1.04 -9.89
CA ASP A 138 -0.09 1.89 -8.74
C ASP A 138 0.24 3.30 -9.19
N VAL A 139 1.10 3.40 -10.20
CA VAL A 139 1.47 4.66 -10.84
C VAL A 139 0.23 5.34 -11.43
N ALA A 140 -0.59 4.59 -12.17
CA ALA A 140 -1.81 5.13 -12.75
C ALA A 140 -2.83 5.61 -11.70
N ALA A 141 -2.96 4.91 -10.57
CA ALA A 141 -3.83 5.34 -9.47
C ALA A 141 -3.30 6.59 -8.77
N ALA A 142 -1.97 6.68 -8.61
CA ALA A 142 -1.29 7.84 -8.05
C ALA A 142 -1.50 9.10 -8.89
N GLU A 143 -1.22 9.01 -10.19
CA GLU A 143 -1.36 10.12 -11.13
C GLU A 143 -2.80 10.65 -11.16
N GLN A 144 -3.79 9.75 -11.18
CA GLN A 144 -5.21 10.12 -11.12
C GLN A 144 -5.61 10.76 -9.78
N ALA A 145 -4.88 10.49 -8.70
CA ALA A 145 -5.07 11.12 -7.39
C ALA A 145 -4.24 12.41 -7.20
N GLY A 146 -3.46 12.83 -8.21
CA GLY A 146 -2.53 13.96 -8.11
C GLY A 146 -1.28 13.69 -7.26
N VAL A 147 -1.00 12.42 -6.99
CA VAL A 147 0.18 11.95 -6.24
C VAL A 147 1.25 11.53 -7.25
N CYS A 148 2.52 11.80 -6.94
CA CYS A 148 3.62 11.33 -7.78
C CYS A 148 3.79 9.81 -7.61
N GLY A 149 3.57 9.07 -8.70
CA GLY A 149 3.72 7.61 -8.74
C GLY A 149 5.14 7.21 -9.11
N VAL A 150 5.74 6.33 -8.31
CA VAL A 150 7.07 5.78 -8.48
C VAL A 150 6.95 4.28 -8.67
N ARG A 151 7.51 3.80 -9.78
CA ARG A 151 7.52 2.38 -10.13
C ARG A 151 8.65 1.68 -9.40
N TYR A 152 8.33 0.81 -8.46
CA TYR A 152 9.30 -0.08 -7.83
C TYR A 152 9.63 -1.26 -8.76
N VAL A 153 10.92 -1.55 -8.91
CA VAL A 153 11.43 -2.59 -9.83
C VAL A 153 12.33 -3.64 -9.14
N GLY A 154 12.40 -3.61 -7.81
CA GLY A 154 13.24 -4.49 -6.99
C GLY A 154 14.43 -3.77 -6.34
N GLY A 155 15.19 -4.51 -5.53
CA GLY A 155 16.31 -3.99 -4.75
C GLY A 155 15.90 -3.53 -3.35
N SER A 156 16.58 -2.52 -2.82
CA SER A 156 16.28 -1.92 -1.52
C SER A 156 15.15 -0.90 -1.65
N LEU A 157 14.02 -1.14 -0.99
CA LEU A 157 12.89 -0.21 -0.98
C LEU A 157 13.25 1.12 -0.30
N ALA A 158 14.16 1.10 0.68
CA ALA A 158 14.62 2.32 1.35
C ALA A 158 15.40 3.24 0.41
N ASP A 159 16.21 2.67 -0.49
CA ASP A 159 16.96 3.46 -1.46
C ASP A 159 16.02 4.03 -2.53
N CYS A 160 15.06 3.22 -3.00
CA CYS A 160 13.99 3.70 -3.91
C CYS A 160 13.21 4.90 -3.33
N VAL A 161 12.83 4.85 -2.04
CA VAL A 161 12.16 5.98 -1.37
C VAL A 161 13.03 7.23 -1.35
N ARG A 162 14.31 7.08 -1.02
CA ARG A 162 15.24 8.22 -0.89
C ARG A 162 15.51 8.86 -2.25
N GLU A 163 15.76 8.06 -3.27
CA GLU A 163 15.99 8.52 -4.64
C GLU A 163 14.77 9.30 -5.15
N ALA A 164 13.57 8.75 -5.00
CA ALA A 164 12.33 9.40 -5.42
C ALA A 164 12.08 10.77 -4.76
N LEU A 165 12.55 10.97 -3.53
CA LEU A 165 12.43 12.24 -2.82
C LEU A 165 13.53 13.24 -3.17
N THR A 166 14.66 12.79 -3.72
CA THR A 166 15.72 13.70 -4.21
C THR A 166 15.44 14.24 -5.62
N GLU A 167 14.62 13.54 -6.40
CA GLU A 167 14.26 13.93 -7.77
C GLU A 167 13.03 14.87 -7.85
N LYS A 168 12.37 15.12 -6.71
CA LYS A 168 11.21 16.02 -6.57
C LYS A 168 11.62 17.44 -6.21
#